data_AF-A0A424Z4K4-F1
#
_entry.id   AF-A0A424Z4K4-F1
#
_cell.length_a   1.000
_cell.length_b   1.000
_cell.length_c   1.000
_cell.angle_alpha   90.00
_cell.angle_beta   90.00
_cell.angle_gamma   90.00
#
_symmetry.space_group_name_H-M   'P 1'
#
loop_
_entity.id
_entity.type
_entity.pdbx_description
1 polymer ?
#
loop_
_entity_poly.entity_id
_entity_poly.type
_entity_poly.pdbx_seq_one_letter_code
_entity_poly.pdbx_strand_id
1 'polypeptide(L)'
;MMNCILQNIRNKKPLVHHITNWVTIYDCANVTRAFGALPVMSHAFEECADMTRFSSALVLNIGTLTNELIDAMIISANAANKKG
;
A
#
# COMPACT_ATOMS: atom_id res chain seq x y z
N MET A 1 -12.36 18.45 -12.82
CA MET A 1 -11.94 17.03 -12.80
C MET A 1 -11.08 16.70 -11.57
N MET A 2 -9.98 17.40 -11.26
CA MET A 2 -9.16 17.12 -10.07
C MET A 2 -9.94 17.13 -8.73
N ASN A 3 -10.86 18.09 -8.55
CA ASN A 3 -11.69 18.16 -7.34
C ASN A 3 -12.57 16.92 -7.14
N CYS A 4 -13.07 16.28 -8.20
CA CYS A 4 -13.91 15.09 -8.02
C CYS A 4 -13.08 13.86 -7.61
N ILE A 5 -11.83 13.73 -8.06
CA ILE A 5 -10.94 12.64 -7.66
C ILE A 5 -10.60 12.73 -6.17
N LEU A 6 -10.18 13.92 -5.72
CA LEU A 6 -9.83 14.13 -4.31
C LEU A 6 -11.05 13.98 -3.38
N GLN A 7 -12.24 14.41 -3.80
CA GLN A 7 -13.48 14.16 -3.07
C GLN A 7 -13.79 12.67 -2.98
N ASN A 8 -13.63 11.92 -4.07
CA ASN A 8 -13.86 10.47 -4.07
C ASN A 8 -12.93 9.72 -3.10
N ILE A 9 -11.65 10.11 -3.01
CA ILE A 9 -10.71 9.53 -2.05
C ILE A 9 -11.19 9.78 -0.61
N ARG A 10 -11.55 11.03 -0.28
CA ARG A 10 -12.02 11.40 1.06
C ARG A 10 -13.34 10.70 1.45
N ASN A 11 -14.22 10.47 0.48
CA ASN A 11 -15.49 9.78 0.70
C ASN A 11 -15.31 8.27 0.88
N LYS A 12 -14.50 7.62 0.03
CA LYS A 12 -14.29 6.17 0.07
C LYS A 12 -13.28 5.73 1.12
N LYS A 13 -12.36 6.61 1.52
CA LYS A 13 -11.24 6.34 2.46
C LYS A 13 -10.52 5.02 2.13
N PRO A 14 -9.99 4.86 0.90
CA PRO A 14 -9.42 3.58 0.48
C PRO A 14 -8.24 3.19 1.37
N LEU A 15 -8.14 1.90 1.71
CA LEU A 15 -6.97 1.32 2.36
C LEU A 15 -5.87 1.10 1.31
N VAL A 16 -4.71 1.71 1.50
CA VAL A 16 -3.56 1.61 0.59
C VAL A 16 -2.45 0.84 1.30
N HIS A 17 -2.17 -0.36 0.79
CA HIS A 17 -1.10 -1.19 1.29
C HIS A 17 0.24 -0.76 0.68
N HIS A 18 1.19 -0.40 1.52
CA HIS A 18 2.53 -0.01 1.12
C HIS A 18 3.54 -1.05 1.60
N ILE A 19 4.31 -1.61 0.65
CA ILE A 19 5.58 -2.26 0.92
C ILE A 19 6.64 -1.34 0.31
N THR A 20 7.23 -0.50 1.16
CA THR A 20 8.06 0.64 0.74
C THR A 20 9.40 0.67 1.49
N ASN A 21 10.28 1.56 1.06
CA ASN A 21 11.61 1.74 1.62
C ASN A 21 11.58 2.44 3.00
N TRP A 22 12.63 2.25 3.80
CA TRP A 22 12.74 2.80 5.14
C TRP A 22 12.90 4.32 5.20
N VAL A 23 13.41 4.92 4.12
CA VAL A 23 13.68 6.37 4.05
C VAL A 23 12.37 7.16 3.96
N THR A 24 11.38 6.67 3.22
CA THR A 24 10.15 7.41 2.92
C THR A 24 8.90 6.82 3.57
N ILE A 25 9.01 5.76 4.37
CA ILE A 25 7.84 5.04 4.93
C ILE A 25 6.88 5.96 5.69
N TYR A 26 7.43 6.86 6.50
CA TYR A 26 6.65 7.83 7.29
C TYR A 26 5.96 8.87 6.40
N ASP A 27 6.67 9.37 5.37
CA ASP A 27 6.13 10.33 4.42
C ASP A 27 5.01 9.72 3.57
N CYS A 28 5.19 8.48 3.09
CA CYS A 28 4.15 7.74 2.38
C CYS A 28 2.88 7.61 3.23
N ALA A 29 3.01 7.27 4.52
CA ALA A 29 1.85 7.20 5.41
C ALA A 29 1.16 8.57 5.56
N ASN A 30 1.93 9.63 5.82
CA ASN A 30 1.36 10.96 6.03
C ASN A 30 0.73 11.56 4.78
N VAL A 31 1.34 11.38 3.61
CA VAL A 31 0.79 11.87 2.34
C VAL A 31 -0.51 11.13 2.01
N THR A 32 -0.55 9.80 2.12
CA THR A 32 -1.77 9.01 1.92
C THR A 32 -2.89 9.48 2.86
N ARG A 33 -2.57 9.71 4.14
CA ARG A 33 -3.51 10.22 5.13
C ARG A 33 -3.97 11.66 4.85
N ALA A 34 -3.07 12.54 4.40
CA ALA A 34 -3.38 13.92 4.06
C ALA A 34 -4.38 14.02 2.88
N PHE A 35 -4.33 13.07 1.95
CA PHE A 35 -5.32 12.96 0.88
C PHE A 35 -6.66 12.33 1.32
N GLY A 36 -6.76 11.80 2.55
CA GLY A 36 -7.98 11.21 3.11
C GLY A 36 -8.10 9.69 2.93
N ALA A 37 -7.04 9.02 2.48
CA ALA A 37 -6.95 7.57 2.43
C ALA A 37 -6.39 6.99 3.74
N LEU A 38 -6.41 5.66 3.87
CA LEU A 38 -5.90 4.93 5.03
C LEU A 38 -4.60 4.22 4.63
N PRO A 39 -3.43 4.61 5.14
CA PRO A 39 -2.18 3.89 4.88
C PRO A 39 -2.06 2.63 5.77
N VAL A 40 -1.49 1.56 5.24
CA VAL A 40 -1.03 0.40 6.01
C VAL A 40 0.33 -0.10 5.51
N MET A 41 1.20 -0.52 6.43
CA MET A 41 2.61 -0.87 6.19
C MET A 41 2.88 -2.28 6.72
N SER A 42 2.48 -3.33 5.99
CA SER A 42 2.57 -4.73 6.45
C SER A 42 3.42 -5.56 5.47
N HIS A 43 4.62 -5.95 5.90
CA HIS A 43 5.54 -6.73 5.06
C HIS A 43 5.90 -8.09 5.65
N ALA A 44 5.33 -8.44 6.81
CA ALA A 44 5.49 -9.76 7.40
C ALA A 44 4.84 -10.81 6.47
N PHE A 45 5.55 -11.93 6.23
CA PHE A 45 5.11 -12.96 5.29
C PHE A 45 3.76 -13.56 5.68
N GLU A 46 3.50 -13.61 6.98
CA GLU A 46 2.32 -14.17 7.61
C GLU A 46 1.05 -13.36 7.32
N GLU A 47 1.18 -12.06 7.01
CA GLU A 47 0.03 -11.16 6.90
C GLU A 47 0.01 -10.30 5.63
N CYS A 48 1.13 -10.11 4.92
CA CYS A 48 1.19 -9.18 3.78
C CYS A 48 0.24 -9.55 2.63
N ALA A 49 0.03 -10.85 2.38
CA ALA A 49 -0.94 -11.33 1.40
C ALA A 49 -2.37 -10.97 1.78
N ASP A 50 -2.74 -11.21 3.04
CA ASP A 50 -4.09 -10.95 3.55
C ASP A 50 -4.34 -9.44 3.63
N MET A 51 -3.37 -8.66 4.10
CA MET A 51 -3.45 -7.21 4.08
C MET A 51 -3.67 -6.67 2.67
N THR A 52 -3.00 -7.24 1.67
CA THR A 52 -3.22 -6.90 0.27
C THR A 52 -4.64 -7.23 -0.19
N ARG A 53 -5.19 -8.39 0.21
CA ARG A 53 -6.57 -8.77 -0.11
C ARG A 53 -7.60 -7.81 0.49
N PHE A 54 -7.36 -7.26 1.67
CA PHE A 54 -8.24 -6.26 2.28
C PHE A 54 -8.06 -4.86 1.69
N SER A 55 -6.90 -4.56 1.11
CA SER A 55 -6.56 -3.22 0.63
C SER A 55 -7.15 -2.90 -0.74
N SER A 56 -7.45 -1.62 -0.98
CA SER A 56 -7.95 -1.13 -2.27
C SER A 56 -6.85 -0.99 -3.32
N ALA A 57 -5.60 -0.84 -2.89
CA ALA A 57 -4.43 -0.77 -3.76
C ALA A 57 -3.19 -1.30 -3.03
N LEU A 58 -2.22 -1.79 -3.81
CA LEU A 58 -0.89 -2.17 -3.37
C LEU A 58 0.15 -1.25 -4.02
N VAL A 59 1.07 -0.70 -3.22
CA VAL A 59 2.19 0.13 -3.65
C VAL A 59 3.47 -0.58 -3.28
N LEU A 60 4.26 -0.92 -4.30
CA LEU A 60 5.58 -1.53 -4.16
C LEU A 60 6.65 -0.49 -4.50
N ASN A 61 7.56 -0.22 -3.58
CA ASN A 61 8.67 0.72 -3.77
C ASN A 61 10.00 0.04 -3.41
N ILE A 62 10.90 -0.01 -4.39
CA ILE A 62 12.15 -0.78 -4.36
C ILE A 62 13.37 0.03 -3.90
N GLY A 63 13.17 1.18 -3.24
CA GLY A 63 14.26 2.12 -2.91
C GLY A 63 15.33 1.58 -1.96
N THR A 64 14.97 0.74 -0.98
CA THR A 64 15.91 0.12 -0.02
C THR A 64 15.55 -1.36 0.19
N LEU A 65 15.63 -2.17 -0.87
CA LEU A 65 15.25 -3.58 -0.83
C LEU A 65 16.13 -4.42 0.11
N THR A 66 15.50 -5.44 0.69
CA THR A 66 16.15 -6.63 1.27
C THR A 66 15.53 -7.87 0.63
N ASN A 67 16.14 -9.04 0.78
CA ASN A 67 15.57 -10.27 0.26
C ASN A 67 14.17 -10.53 0.85
N GLU A 68 14.00 -10.24 2.14
CA GLU A 68 12.72 -10.41 2.83
C GLU A 68 11.64 -9.48 2.25
N LEU A 69 11.98 -8.22 1.96
CA LEU A 69 11.06 -7.31 1.30
C LEU A 69 10.71 -7.79 -0.11
N ILE A 70 11.68 -8.31 -0.89
CA ILE A 70 11.42 -8.84 -2.24
C ILE A 70 10.39 -9.98 -2.16
N ASP A 71 10.58 -10.93 -1.26
CA ASP A 71 9.68 -12.06 -1.08
C ASP A 71 8.26 -11.60 -0.68
N ALA A 72 8.16 -10.64 0.25
CA ALA A 72 6.89 -10.06 0.68
C ALA A 72 6.19 -9.30 -0.47
N MET A 73 6.94 -8.59 -1.30
CA MET A 73 6.44 -7.91 -2.49
C MET A 73 5.88 -8.90 -3.50
N ILE A 74 6.56 -10.02 -3.76
CA ILE A 74 6.08 -11.05 -4.70
C ILE A 74 4.81 -11.71 -4.17
N ILE A 75 4.77 -12.07 -2.89
CA ILE A 75 3.58 -12.65 -2.23
C ILE A 75 2.39 -11.69 -2.36
N SER A 76 2.60 -10.41 -2.04
CA SER A 76 1.56 -9.38 -2.11
C SER A 76 1.13 -9.09 -3.55
N ALA A 77 2.06 -9.01 -4.50
CA ALA A 77 1.74 -8.82 -5.92
C ALA A 77 0.86 -9.96 -6.46
N ASN A 78 1.18 -11.20 -6.11
CA ASN A 78 0.37 -12.36 -6.46
C ASN A 78 -1.03 -12.30 -5.84
N ALA A 79 -1.15 -11.84 -4.59
CA ALA A 79 -2.44 -11.64 -3.94
C ALA A 79 -3.28 -10.52 -4.60
N ALA A 80 -2.63 -9.41 -4.99
CA ALA A 80 -3.25 -8.31 -5.72
C ALA A 80 -3.78 -8.76 -7.09
N ASN A 81 -2.95 -9.43 -7.90
CA ASN A 81 -3.34 -9.94 -9.23
C ASN A 81 -4.51 -10.94 -9.18
N LYS A 82 -4.64 -11.70 -8.08
CA LYS A 82 -5.79 -12.61 -7.88
C LYS A 82 -7.08 -11.87 -7.52
N LYS A 83 -6.98 -10.68 -6.94
CA LYS A 83 -8.13 -9.87 -6.53
C LYS A 83 -8.72 -9.07 -7.70
N GLY A 84 -7.88 -8.65 -8.66
CA GLY A 84 -8.30 -7.90 -9.86
C GLY A 84 -7.16 -7.13 -10.48
#